data_AF-A0A3M1F578-F1
#
_entry.id   AF-A0A3M1F578-F1
#
_cell.length_a   1.000
_cell.length_b   1.000
_cell.length_c   1.000
_cell.angle_alpha   90.00
_cell.angle_beta   90.00
_cell.angle_gamma   90.00
#
_symmetry.space_group_name_H-M   'P 1'
#
loop_
_entity.id
_entity.type
_entity.pdbx_description
1 polymer ?
#
loop_
_entity_poly.entity_id
_entity_poly.type
_entity_poly.pdbx_seq_one_letter_code
_entity_poly.pdbx_strand_id
1 'polypeptide(L)'
;MVHVAVTGAPNDYTFAVTIRRPDTGCEQYADWWEVLGTDGTLIYRRILTHSHPDEQPFTRTGGPVAIDAERKMIVRAHMNTSGYGGKAMSGTPGGRFTEDPTITEDFAAEVESMEPQPDGCAF
;
A
#
# COMPACT_ATOMS: atom_id res chain seq x y z
N MET A 1 2.33 -10.97 -2.56
CA MET A 1 1.36 -10.48 -3.57
C MET A 1 0.68 -9.24 -3.04
N VAL A 2 0.23 -8.35 -3.94
CA VAL A 2 -0.63 -7.21 -3.61
C VAL A 2 -1.80 -7.24 -4.59
N HIS A 3 -3.02 -7.03 -4.09
CA HIS A 3 -4.22 -6.84 -4.92
C HIS A 3 -4.99 -5.63 -4.41
N VAL A 4 -5.55 -4.84 -5.34
CA VAL A 4 -6.21 -3.58 -5.02
C VAL A 4 -7.61 -3.59 -5.60
N ALA A 5 -8.59 -3.36 -4.75
CA ALA A 5 -9.94 -2.99 -5.16
C ALA A 5 -10.24 -1.57 -4.67
N VAL A 6 -10.98 -0.80 -5.47
CA VAL A 6 -11.34 0.58 -5.16
C VAL A 6 -12.85 0.72 -5.26
N THR A 7 -13.44 1.42 -4.29
CA THR A 7 -14.86 1.78 -4.27
C THR A 7 -15.00 3.26 -3.94
N GLY A 8 -16.12 3.88 -4.31
CA GLY A 8 -16.40 5.28 -4.01
C GLY A 8 -16.61 6.10 -5.28
N ALA A 9 -16.36 7.40 -5.19
CA ALA A 9 -16.58 8.37 -6.26
C ALA A 9 -15.38 9.32 -6.38
N PRO A 10 -15.26 10.10 -7.47
CA PRO A 10 -14.21 11.11 -7.60
C PRO A 10 -14.11 11.99 -6.35
N ASN A 11 -12.88 12.18 -5.86
CA ASN A 11 -12.54 12.88 -4.63
C ASN A 11 -12.95 12.19 -3.31
N ASP A 12 -13.49 10.97 -3.34
CA ASP A 12 -13.90 10.21 -2.16
C ASP A 12 -13.78 8.68 -2.39
N TYR A 13 -12.55 8.21 -2.61
CA TYR A 13 -12.27 6.78 -2.83
C TYR A 13 -11.80 6.06 -1.57
N THR A 14 -12.25 4.82 -1.41
CA THR A 14 -11.74 3.85 -0.43
C THR A 14 -11.00 2.74 -1.16
N PHE A 15 -9.77 2.49 -0.75
CA PHE A 15 -8.92 1.41 -1.24
C PHE A 15 -9.02 0.21 -0.30
N ALA A 16 -9.27 -0.97 -0.85
CA ALA A 16 -9.16 -2.25 -0.18
C ALA A 16 -7.91 -2.96 -0.70
N VAL A 17 -6.83 -2.96 0.10
CA VAL A 17 -5.55 -3.54 -0.29
C VAL A 17 -5.40 -4.89 0.38
N THR A 18 -5.21 -5.92 -0.45
CA THR A 18 -4.99 -7.30 -0.01
C THR A 18 -3.51 -7.64 -0.14
N ILE A 19 -2.90 -8.08 0.94
CA ILE A 19 -1.47 -8.36 1.04
C ILE A 19 -1.29 -9.84 1.35
N ARG A 20 -0.33 -10.47 0.68
CA ARG A 20 0.16 -11.82 1.02
C ARG A 20 1.68 -11.81 1.11
N ARG A 21 2.24 -12.01 2.30
CA ARG A 21 3.67 -12.03 2.56
C ARG A 21 4.03 -13.04 3.66
N PRO A 22 5.29 -13.51 3.72
CA PRO A 22 5.75 -14.40 4.77
C PRO A 22 5.96 -13.61 6.07
N ASP A 23 4.88 -13.32 6.76
CA ASP A 23 4.91 -12.68 8.08
C ASP A 23 5.36 -13.69 9.13
N THR A 24 6.28 -13.31 10.02
CA THR A 24 6.83 -14.16 11.08
C THR A 24 6.63 -13.55 12.47
N GLY A 25 5.55 -12.80 12.66
CA GLY A 25 5.30 -12.00 13.85
C GLY A 25 5.91 -10.59 13.74
N CYS A 26 6.15 -9.94 14.87
CA CYS A 26 6.70 -8.58 14.90
C CYS A 26 8.12 -8.46 14.31
N GLU A 27 8.84 -9.58 14.20
CA GLU A 27 10.14 -9.65 13.53
C GLU A 27 10.05 -9.39 12.02
N GLN A 28 8.91 -9.72 11.39
CA GLN A 28 8.69 -9.44 9.98
C GLN A 28 7.19 -9.41 9.66
N TYR A 29 6.69 -8.25 9.26
CA TYR A 29 5.30 -8.07 8.85
C TYR A 29 5.16 -6.86 7.92
N ALA A 30 4.03 -6.78 7.22
CA ALA A 30 3.67 -5.58 6.50
C ALA A 30 3.17 -4.51 7.48
N ASP A 31 3.91 -3.41 7.57
CA ASP A 31 3.68 -2.30 8.51
C ASP A 31 2.94 -1.12 7.87
N TRP A 32 2.92 -1.01 6.54
CA TRP A 32 1.97 -0.17 5.83
C TRP A 32 1.73 -0.60 4.38
N TRP A 33 0.69 -0.02 3.81
CA TRP A 33 0.57 0.16 2.37
C TRP A 33 0.25 1.61 2.05
N GLU A 34 0.62 2.03 0.84
CA GLU A 34 0.51 3.41 0.42
C GLU A 34 0.01 3.55 -1.00
N VAL A 35 -0.50 4.74 -1.30
CA VAL A 35 -0.99 5.19 -2.59
C VAL A 35 -0.13 6.37 -3.02
N LEU A 36 0.52 6.25 -4.17
CA LEU A 36 1.44 7.24 -4.73
C LEU A 36 0.92 7.76 -6.08
N GLY A 37 1.28 9.00 -6.39
CA GLY A 37 1.25 9.50 -7.75
C GLY A 37 2.36 8.86 -8.59
N THR A 38 2.21 8.87 -9.90
CA THR A 38 3.26 8.40 -10.83
C THR A 38 4.52 9.27 -10.81
N ASP A 39 4.42 10.46 -10.21
CA ASP A 39 5.51 11.40 -9.93
C ASP A 39 6.24 11.13 -8.62
N GLY A 40 5.83 10.10 -7.86
CA GLY A 40 6.40 9.76 -6.55
C GLY A 40 5.73 10.47 -5.38
N THR A 41 4.74 11.33 -5.61
CA THR A 41 4.05 12.05 -4.53
C THR A 41 3.28 11.06 -3.65
N LEU A 42 3.52 11.10 -2.33
CA LEU A 42 2.70 10.38 -1.36
C LEU A 42 1.30 11.00 -1.27
N ILE A 43 0.27 10.23 -1.63
CA ILE A 43 -1.12 10.69 -1.62
C ILE A 43 -1.87 10.14 -0.42
N TYR A 44 -1.60 8.89 -0.04
CA TYR A 44 -2.22 8.28 1.13
C TYR A 44 -1.34 7.16 1.68
N ARG A 45 -1.32 7.00 3.01
CA ARG A 45 -0.68 5.87 3.68
C ARG A 45 -1.61 5.28 4.73
N ARG A 46 -1.68 3.96 4.76
CA ARG A 46 -2.35 3.19 5.82
C ARG A 46 -1.31 2.45 6.65
N ILE A 47 -1.13 2.88 7.88
CA ILE A 47 -0.34 2.16 8.89
C ILE A 47 -1.06 0.89 9.33
N LEU A 48 -0.31 -0.19 9.45
CA LEU A 48 -0.68 -1.50 9.95
C LEU A 48 0.11 -1.74 11.24
N THR A 49 -0.58 -1.87 12.36
CA THR A 49 0.07 -1.86 13.69
C THR A 49 0.34 -3.24 14.25
N HIS A 50 0.06 -4.33 13.53
CA HIS A 50 0.27 -5.70 14.02
C HIS A 50 0.56 -6.67 12.87
N SER A 51 1.14 -7.82 13.24
CA SER A 51 1.46 -8.89 12.30
C SER A 51 0.24 -9.76 11.99
N HIS A 52 0.19 -10.33 10.78
CA HIS A 52 -0.90 -11.20 10.33
C HIS A 52 -0.39 -12.59 9.91
N PRO A 53 0.36 -13.34 10.74
CA PRO A 53 0.94 -14.63 10.30
C PRO A 53 -0.12 -15.68 9.98
N ASP A 54 -1.21 -15.70 10.75
CA ASP A 54 -2.31 -16.68 10.61
C ASP A 54 -3.47 -16.17 9.72
N GLU A 55 -3.42 -14.92 9.28
CA GLU A 55 -4.43 -14.26 8.42
C GLU A 55 -3.80 -13.91 7.07
N GLN A 56 -3.44 -14.91 6.26
CA GLN A 56 -2.83 -14.67 4.94
C GLN A 56 -3.64 -15.30 3.80
N PRO A 57 -4.02 -14.52 2.77
CA PRO A 57 -3.87 -13.08 2.67
C PRO A 57 -4.82 -12.32 3.61
N PHE A 58 -4.42 -11.12 4.05
CA PHE A 58 -5.32 -10.19 4.74
C PHE A 58 -5.65 -8.99 3.85
N THR A 59 -6.80 -8.37 4.11
CA THR A 59 -7.25 -7.15 3.43
C THR A 59 -7.47 -6.05 4.45
N ARG A 60 -6.92 -4.85 4.22
CA ARG A 60 -7.24 -3.67 5.02
C ARG A 60 -7.66 -2.52 4.12
N THR A 61 -8.72 -1.83 4.55
CA THR A 61 -9.28 -0.69 3.85
C THR A 61 -8.68 0.62 4.34
N GLY A 62 -8.57 1.60 3.46
CA GLY A 62 -8.11 2.95 3.78
C GLY A 62 -8.70 4.01 2.84
N GLY A 63 -8.83 5.22 3.37
CA GLY A 63 -9.50 6.35 2.73
C GLY A 63 -10.08 7.30 3.80
N PRO A 64 -10.83 8.34 3.38
CA PRO A 64 -11.11 8.68 1.99
C PRO A 64 -9.87 9.26 1.28
N VAL A 65 -9.71 8.97 -0.01
CA VAL A 65 -8.62 9.48 -0.85
C VAL A 65 -9.20 10.41 -1.91
N ALA A 66 -8.83 11.69 -1.84
CA ALA A 66 -9.31 12.72 -2.73
C ALA A 66 -8.50 12.77 -4.05
N ILE A 67 -8.94 12.02 -5.06
CA ILE A 67 -8.31 11.95 -6.39
C ILE A 67 -9.36 11.84 -7.51
N ASP A 68 -8.96 12.23 -8.73
CA ASP A 68 -9.78 12.06 -9.94
C ASP A 68 -9.86 10.59 -10.38
N ALA A 69 -10.97 10.21 -11.02
CA ALA A 69 -11.22 8.83 -11.46
C ALA A 69 -10.18 8.27 -12.45
N GLU A 70 -9.62 9.14 -13.29
CA GLU A 70 -8.69 8.78 -14.36
C GLU A 70 -7.22 9.02 -13.97
N ARG A 71 -6.96 9.53 -12.76
CA ARG A 71 -5.59 9.74 -12.31
C ARG A 71 -4.91 8.38 -12.12
N LYS A 72 -3.80 8.16 -12.81
CA LYS A 72 -2.98 6.95 -12.63
C LYS A 72 -2.25 7.02 -11.30
N MET A 73 -2.31 5.92 -10.56
CA MET A 73 -1.80 5.78 -9.20
C MET A 73 -0.98 4.49 -9.09
N ILE A 74 -0.10 4.47 -8.10
CA ILE A 74 0.68 3.30 -7.71
C ILE A 74 0.27 2.90 -6.29
N VAL A 75 0.14 1.60 -6.04
CA VAL A 75 -0.11 1.03 -4.71
C VAL A 75 0.94 -0.02 -4.43
N ARG A 76 1.60 0.10 -3.27
CA ARG A 76 2.60 -0.87 -2.80
C ARG A 76 2.51 -1.07 -1.31
N ALA A 77 3.05 -2.19 -0.84
CA ALA A 77 3.15 -2.54 0.56
C ALA A 77 4.61 -2.54 0.99
N HIS A 78 4.85 -2.08 2.21
CA HIS A 78 6.14 -2.07 2.87
C HIS A 78 6.21 -3.20 3.90
N MET A 79 7.43 -3.68 4.17
CA MET A 79 7.72 -4.64 5.22
C MET A 79 8.68 -3.99 6.21
N ASN A 80 8.41 -4.12 7.51
CA ASN A 80 9.18 -3.44 8.56
C ASN A 80 10.69 -3.70 8.54
N THR A 81 11.14 -4.86 8.06
CA THR A 81 12.57 -5.25 8.02
C THR A 81 13.17 -5.33 6.62
N SER A 82 12.34 -5.54 5.60
CA SER A 82 12.81 -5.81 4.23
C SER A 82 12.39 -4.73 3.22
N GLY A 83 11.77 -3.64 3.67
CA GLY A 83 11.36 -2.54 2.82
C GLY A 83 10.41 -2.92 1.69
N TYR A 84 10.51 -2.18 0.58
CA TYR A 84 9.70 -2.35 -0.62
C TYR A 84 10.18 -3.49 -1.54
N GLY A 85 10.21 -4.73 -1.07
CA GLY A 85 10.58 -5.89 -1.91
C GLY A 85 9.43 -6.54 -2.70
N GLY A 86 8.26 -5.91 -2.78
CA GLY A 86 7.03 -6.51 -3.32
C GLY A 86 6.60 -5.99 -4.68
N LYS A 87 5.79 -6.78 -5.39
CA LYS A 87 5.07 -6.33 -6.60
C LYS A 87 4.21 -5.10 -6.26
N ALA A 88 4.48 -3.98 -6.94
CA ALA A 88 3.61 -2.81 -6.93
C ALA A 88 2.48 -2.97 -7.95
N MET A 89 1.39 -2.26 -7.72
CA MET A 89 0.21 -2.25 -8.57
C MET A 89 0.01 -0.84 -9.13
N SER A 90 -0.23 -0.72 -10.43
CA SER A 90 -0.59 0.56 -11.07
C SER A 90 -1.98 0.49 -11.67
N GLY A 91 -2.73 1.58 -11.61
CA GLY A 91 -4.10 1.65 -12.13
C GLY A 91 -4.75 3.00 -11.91
N THR A 92 -6.04 3.08 -12.20
CA THR A 92 -6.88 4.26 -11.90
C THR A 92 -8.05 3.86 -11.00
N PRO A 93 -8.58 4.75 -10.15
CA PRO A 93 -9.75 4.46 -9.32
C PRO A 93 -11.00 4.04 -10.10
N GLY A 94 -11.22 4.63 -11.28
CA GLY A 94 -12.32 4.24 -12.19
C GLY A 94 -12.04 2.96 -12.98
N GLY A 95 -10.80 2.46 -12.95
CA GLY A 95 -10.33 1.30 -13.69
C GLY A 95 -9.91 0.13 -12.81
N ARG A 96 -8.97 -0.66 -13.31
CA ARG A 96 -8.37 -1.79 -12.58
C ARG A 96 -6.92 -1.49 -12.26
N PHE A 97 -6.44 -2.07 -11.17
CA PHE A 97 -5.03 -2.11 -10.82
C PHE A 97 -4.41 -3.42 -11.28
N THR A 98 -3.27 -3.33 -11.95
CA THR A 98 -2.48 -4.47 -12.41
C THR A 98 -1.06 -4.34 -11.91
N GLU A 99 -0.35 -5.47 -11.81
CA GLU A 99 1.06 -5.47 -11.45
C GLU A 99 1.86 -4.58 -12.42
N ASP A 100 2.71 -3.72 -11.87
CA ASP A 100 3.58 -2.84 -12.62
C ASP A 100 5.05 -3.15 -12.28
N PRO A 101 5.75 -3.95 -13.11
CA PRO A 101 7.11 -4.37 -12.84
C PRO A 101 8.14 -3.24 -13.03
N THR A 102 7.70 -2.07 -13.51
CA THR A 102 8.58 -0.90 -13.68
C THR A 102 8.78 -0.13 -12.38
N ILE A 103 7.94 -0.37 -11.37
CA ILE A 103 8.05 0.23 -10.05
C ILE A 103 8.96 -0.64 -9.20
N THR A 104 10.19 -0.19 -9.02
CA THR A 104 11.24 -0.82 -8.23
C THR A 104 11.23 -0.33 -6.78
N GLU A 105 12.06 -0.96 -5.93
CA GLU A 105 12.16 -0.63 -4.50
C GLU A 105 12.61 0.80 -4.21
N ASP A 106 13.38 1.40 -5.13
CA ASP A 106 13.92 2.76 -5.06
C ASP A 106 12.95 3.84 -5.59
N PHE A 107 11.80 3.46 -6.16
CA PHE A 107 10.80 4.44 -6.59
C PHE A 107 10.34 5.28 -5.39
N ALA A 108 10.45 6.61 -5.47
CA ALA A 108 10.05 7.53 -4.39
C ALA A 108 10.63 7.11 -3.02
N ALA A 109 11.91 6.76 -2.96
CA ALA A 109 12.57 6.25 -1.74
C ALA A 109 12.45 7.21 -0.55
N GLU A 110 12.38 8.53 -0.79
CA GLU A 110 12.18 9.55 0.24
C GLU A 110 10.89 9.35 1.04
N VAL A 111 9.86 8.78 0.40
CA VAL A 111 8.54 8.54 1.00
C VAL A 111 8.64 7.55 2.16
N GLU A 112 9.59 6.61 2.13
CA GLU A 112 9.80 5.63 3.21
C GLU A 112 9.98 6.27 4.58
N SER A 113 10.55 7.48 4.63
CA SER A 113 10.81 8.22 5.88
C SER A 113 9.77 9.31 6.20
N MET A 114 8.78 9.53 5.32
CA MET A 114 7.73 10.53 5.54
C MET A 114 6.72 10.07 6.59
N GLU A 115 6.09 11.01 7.30
CA GLU A 115 4.96 10.69 8.17
C GLU A 115 3.69 10.36 7.36
N PRO A 116 2.77 9.54 7.88
CA PRO A 116 2.85 8.81 9.15
C PRO A 116 3.81 7.61 9.08
N GLN A 117 4.39 7.27 10.23
CA GLN A 117 5.21 6.09 10.47
C GLN A 117 4.54 5.18 11.52
N PRO A 118 4.78 3.86 11.51
CA PRO A 118 4.34 2.98 12.57
C PRO A 118 5.11 3.27 13.87
N ASP A 119 4.40 3.35 15.00
CA ASP A 119 5.01 3.51 16.34
C ASP A 119 5.50 2.17 16.94
N GLY A 120 5.52 1.09 16.14
CA GLY A 120 5.91 -0.25 16.54
C GLY A 120 4.86 -1.32 16.20
N CYS A 121 5.16 -2.56 16.59
CA CYS A 121 4.27 -3.71 16.42
C CYS A 121 3.51 -3.99 17.72
N ALA A 122 2.18 -3.91 17.67
CA ALA A 122 1.27 -4.43 18.68
C ALA A 122 1.03 -5.93 18.45
N PHE A 123 0.94 -6.69 19.54
CA PHE A 123 0.67 -8.14 19.54
C PHE A 123 -0.79 -8.45 19.28
#